data_AF-A0A379ATY1-F1
#
_entry.id   AF-A0A379ATY1-F1
#
_cell.length_a   1.000
_cell.length_b   1.000
_cell.length_c   1.000
_cell.angle_alpha   90.00
_cell.angle_beta   90.00
_cell.angle_gamma   90.00
#
_symmetry.space_group_name_H-M   'P 1'
#
loop_
_entity.id
_entity.type
_entity.pdbx_description
1 polymer ?
#
loop_
_entity_poly.entity_id
_entity_poly.type
_entity_poly.pdbx_seq_one_letter_code
_entity_poly.pdbx_strand_id
1 'polypeptide(L)' 'MNNIQTLQTLFEQAVQKIDSENIEFWFARDLQTLLGYERWENFKTAINRALEACKHSGQLPSDHFRGRHENGYSRKW' A
#
# COMPACT_ATOMS: atom_id res chain seq x y z
N MET A 1 7.36 -6.27 24.77
CA MET A 1 7.24 -5.33 23.64
C MET A 1 5.80 -4.87 23.53
N ASN A 2 5.57 -3.57 23.38
CA ASN A 2 4.26 -3.01 23.07
C ASN A 2 3.91 -3.31 21.60
N ASN A 3 2.65 -3.66 21.31
CA ASN A 3 2.20 -4.13 20.00
C ASN A 3 2.44 -3.09 18.87
N ILE A 4 2.27 -1.80 19.18
CA ILE A 4 2.50 -0.69 18.24
C ILE A 4 3.96 -0.66 17.76
N GLN A 5 4.92 -0.81 18.67
CA GLN A 5 6.35 -0.80 18.34
C GLN A 5 6.71 -2.00 17.46
N THR A 6 6.11 -3.17 17.71
CA THR A 6 6.32 -4.35 16.85
C THR A 6 5.82 -4.09 15.43
N LEU A 7 4.63 -3.52 15.28
CA LEU A 7 4.09 -3.18 13.96
C LEU A 7 4.96 -2.15 13.23
N GLN A 8 5.44 -1.12 13.92
CA GLN A 8 6.34 -0.12 13.35
C GLN A 8 7.61 -0.77 12.77
N THR A 9 8.29 -1.62 13.56
CA THR A 9 9.49 -2.32 13.09
C THR A 9 9.20 -3.22 11.88
N LEU A 10 8.05 -3.89 11.86
CA LEU A 10 7.67 -4.74 10.72
C LEU A 10 7.41 -3.93 9.44
N PHE A 11 6.81 -2.74 9.55
CA PHE A 11 6.63 -1.85 8.40
C PHE A 11 7.96 -1.30 7.88
N GLU A 12 8.88 -0.91 8.78
CA GLU A 12 10.23 -0.49 8.42
C GLU A 12 10.99 -1.59 7.70
N GLN A 13 10.82 -2.85 8.08
CA GLN A 13 11.46 -3.99 7.42
C GLN A 13 10.85 -4.32 6.06
N ALA A 14 9.57 -4.03 5.84
CA ALA A 14 8.90 -4.29 4.58
C ALA A 14 9.12 -3.19 3.51
N VAL A 15 9.75 -2.07 3.88
CA VAL A 15 9.99 -0.96 2.96
C VAL A 15 10.91 -1.39 1.81
N GLN A 16 10.54 -0.99 0.61
CA GLN A 16 11.35 -1.12 -0.59
C GLN A 16 11.83 0.27 -1.01
N LYS A 17 12.98 0.34 -1.69
CA LYS A 17 13.57 1.60 -2.12
C LYS A 17 13.81 1.57 -3.62
N ILE A 18 13.50 2.68 -4.27
CA ILE A 18 13.92 2.92 -5.66
C ILE A 18 15.28 3.62 -5.58
N ASP A 19 16.35 2.90 -5.92
CA ASP A 19 17.75 3.34 -5.77
C ASP A 19 18.05 4.69 -6.44
N SER A 20 17.36 5.01 -7.54
CA SER A 20 17.58 6.23 -8.30
C SER A 20 16.95 7.48 -7.69
N GLU A 21 15.90 7.34 -6.87
CA GLU A 21 15.09 8.47 -6.40
C GLU A 21 14.99 8.53 -4.87
N ASN A 22 15.56 7.55 -4.14
CA ASN A 22 15.40 7.38 -2.70
C ASN A 22 13.93 7.42 -2.24
N ILE A 23 13.02 6.98 -3.12
CA ILE A 23 11.60 6.90 -2.84
C ILE A 23 11.34 5.55 -2.19
N GLU A 24 10.78 5.61 -0.99
CA GLU A 24 10.32 4.46 -0.24
C GLU A 24 8.92 4.06 -0.69
N PHE A 25 8.70 2.75 -0.87
CA PHE A 25 7.40 2.20 -1.22
C PHE A 25 7.17 0.85 -0.54
N TRP A 26 5.92 0.44 -0.48
CA TRP A 26 5.52 -0.86 0.06
C TRP A 26 4.68 -1.62 -0.94
N PHE A 27 4.83 -2.94 -0.99
CA PHE A 27 3.91 -3.78 -1.74
C PHE A 27 2.62 -4.01 -0.94
N ALA A 28 1.48 -3.84 -1.60
CA ALA A 28 0.18 -4.07 -0.99
C ALA A 28 0.01 -5.50 -0.44
N ARG A 29 0.66 -6.51 -1.04
CA ARG A 29 0.63 -7.90 -0.53
C ARG A 29 1.38 -8.07 0.78
N ASP A 30 2.48 -7.34 0.98
CA ASP A 30 3.22 -7.39 2.24
C ASP A 30 2.42 -6.70 3.34
N LEU A 31 1.85 -5.52 3.03
CA LEU A 31 0.98 -4.79 3.95
C LEU A 31 -0.27 -5.60 4.35
N GLN A 32 -0.87 -6.37 3.43
CA GLN A 32 -2.00 -7.25 3.74
C GLN A 32 -1.65 -8.18 4.91
N THR A 33 -0.51 -8.87 4.81
CA THR A 33 -0.06 -9.84 5.81
C THR A 33 0.26 -9.16 7.14
N LEU A 34 0.98 -8.03 7.10
CA LEU A 34 1.35 -7.27 8.29
C LEU A 34 0.15 -6.72 9.05
N LEU A 35 -0.90 -6.32 8.33
CA LEU A 35 -2.14 -5.79 8.91
C LEU A 35 -3.14 -6.90 9.31
N GLY A 36 -2.78 -8.17 9.15
CA GLY A 36 -3.60 -9.30 9.58
C GLY A 36 -4.79 -9.62 8.69
N TYR A 37 -4.78 -9.20 7.43
CA TYR A 37 -5.84 -9.54 6.47
C TYR A 37 -5.61 -10.93 5.88
N GLU A 38 -6.46 -11.89 6.23
CA GLU A 38 -6.37 -13.27 5.72
C GLU A 38 -6.63 -13.36 4.20
N ARG A 39 -7.59 -12.56 3.69
CA ARG A 39 -8.02 -12.61 2.28
C ARG A 39 -7.76 -11.29 1.56
N TRP A 40 -7.25 -11.38 0.33
CA TRP A 40 -6.97 -10.22 -0.51
C TRP A 40 -8.23 -9.40 -0.82
N GLU A 41 -9.40 -10.03 -0.96
CA GLU A 41 -10.68 -9.36 -1.20
C GLU A 41 -11.04 -8.36 -0.10
N ASN A 42 -10.77 -8.73 1.15
CA ASN A 42 -11.02 -7.87 2.30
C ASN A 42 -10.02 -6.71 2.31
N PHE A 43 -8.76 -6.98 1.97
CA PHE A 43 -7.73 -5.94 1.92
C PHE A 43 -7.93 -4.96 0.76
N LYS A 44 -8.44 -5.42 -0.40
CA LYS A 44 -8.86 -4.53 -1.50
C LYS A 44 -9.86 -3.47 -1.03
N THR A 45 -10.77 -3.83 -0.12
CA THR A 45 -11.72 -2.87 0.46
C THR A 45 -11.01 -1.80 1.28
N ALA A 46 -9.98 -2.16 2.05
CA ALA A 46 -9.15 -1.21 2.79
C ALA A 46 -8.36 -0.29 1.85
N ILE A 47 -7.74 -0.84 0.80
CA ILE A 47 -7.04 -0.06 -0.23
C ILE A 47 -7.99 0.94 -0.89
N ASN A 48 -9.21 0.51 -1.24
CA ASN A 48 -10.21 1.41 -1.84
C ASN A 48 -10.58 2.57 -0.91
N ARG A 49 -10.71 2.32 0.40
CA ARG A 49 -10.96 3.39 1.37
C ARG A 49 -9.78 4.35 1.48
N ALA A 50 -8.55 3.84 1.46
CA ALA A 50 -7.35 4.68 1.47
C ALA A 50 -7.23 5.54 0.21
N LEU A 51 -7.57 4.99 -0.96
CA LEU A 51 -7.66 5.74 -2.21
C LEU A 51 -8.68 6.87 -2.14
N GLU A 52 -9.90 6.60 -1.64
CA GLU A 52 -10.92 7.64 -1.49
C GLU A 52 -10.49 8.70 -0.47
N ALA A 53 -9.86 8.32 0.64
CA ALA A 53 -9.31 9.26 1.60
C ALA A 53 -8.22 10.17 0.99
N CYS A 54 -7.35 9.61 0.16
CA CYS A 54 -6.32 10.34 -0.59
C CYS A 54 -6.96 11.39 -1.53
N LYS A 55 -8.02 11.02 -2.26
CA LYS A 55 -8.78 11.97 -3.10
C LYS A 55 -9.40 13.10 -2.26
N HIS A 56 -10.02 12.75 -1.13
CA HIS A 56 -10.67 13.73 -0.26
C HIS A 56 -9.68 14.68 0.42
N SER A 57 -8.42 14.27 0.61
CA SER A 57 -7.35 15.14 1.10
C SER A 57 -6.71 16.01 0.00
N GLY A 58 -7.26 15.98 -1.22
CA GLY A 58 -6.76 16.75 -2.36
C GLY A 58 -5.48 16.18 -2.98
N GLN A 59 -5.11 14.95 -2.63
CA GLN A 59 -3.95 14.26 -3.18
C GLN A 59 -4.35 13.43 -4.40
N LEU A 60 -3.46 13.34 -5.40
CA LEU A 60 -3.68 12.51 -6.59
C LEU A 60 -3.35 11.05 -6.26
N PRO A 61 -4.32 10.11 -6.32
CA PRO A 61 -4.04 8.72 -5.96
C PRO A 61 -2.97 8.05 -6.84
N SER A 62 -2.77 8.52 -8.07
CA SER A 62 -1.71 8.05 -8.97
C SER A 62 -0.29 8.26 -8.42
N ASP A 63 -0.12 9.26 -7.55
CA ASP A 63 1.18 9.61 -6.98
C ASP A 63 1.52 8.72 -5.78
N HIS A 64 0.49 8.10 -5.17
CA HIS A 64 0.60 7.30 -3.95
C HIS A 64 0.36 5.81 -4.18
N PHE A 65 -0.38 5.43 -5.21
CA PHE A 65 -0.76 4.05 -5.50
C PHE A 65 -0.45 3.67 -6.94
N ARG A 66 0.53 2.77 -7.14
CA ARG A 66 0.79 2.14 -8.45
C ARG A 66 -0.11 0.91 -8.63
N GLY A 67 -0.78 0.80 -9.77
CA GLY A 67 -1.51 -0.43 -10.15
C GLY A 67 -3.02 -0.29 -10.39
N ARG A 68 -3.60 0.90 -10.26
CA ARG A 68 -4.94 1.18 -10.81
C ARG A 68 -4.78 1.92 -12.14
N HIS A 69 -4.54 1.17 -13.22
CA HIS A 69 -4.91 1.69 -14.53
C HIS A 69 -6.45 1.74 -14.56
N GLU A 70 -7.03 2.94 -14.69
CA GLU A 70 -8.48 3.13 -14.87
C GLU A 70 -9.03 2.59 -16.19
N ASN A 71 -8.16 2.06 -17.06
CA ASN A 71 -8.56 1.43 -18.31
C ASN A 71 -8.15 -0.04 -18.23
N GLY A 72 -9.13 -0.94 -18.34
CA GLY A 72 -9.03 -2.40 -18.18
C GLY A 72 -8.14 -3.15 -19.18
N TYR A 73 -6.96 -2.63 -19.49
CA TYR A 73 -5.90 -3.35 -20.15
C TYR A 73 -4.79 -3.65 -19.16
N SER A 74 -4.77 -4.92 -18.74
CA SER A 74 -3.69 -5.59 -18.05
C SER A 74 -2.32 -5.11 -18.52
N ARG A 75 -1.62 -4.38 -17.65
CA ARG A 75 -0.20 -4.63 -17.49
C ARG A 75 0.03 -5.24 -16.12
N LYS A 76 0.69 -6.38 -16.18
CA LYS A 76 0.95 -7.32 -15.11
C LYS A 76 1.59 -6.60 -13.93
N TRP A 77 1.23 -7.08 -12.74
CA TRP A 77 1.87 -6.81 -11.46
C TRP A 77 3.39 -6.87 -11.57
#